data_AF-A0A9E2AEK9-F1
#
_entry.id   AF-A0A9E2AEK9-F1
#
_cell.length_a   1.000
_cell.length_b   1.000
_cell.length_c   1.000
_cell.angle_alpha   90.00
_cell.angle_beta   90.00
_cell.angle_gamma   90.00
#
_symmetry.space_group_name_H-M   'P 1'
#
loop_
_entity.id
_entity.type
_entity.pdbx_description
1 polymer ?
#
loop_
_entity_poly.entity_id
_entity_poly.type
_entity_poly.pdbx_seq_one_letter_code
_entity_poly.pdbx_strand_id
1 'polypeptide(L)'
;GICYMVDDKMCVGTMINKESGEPYLMARIGEELFIKNQHRKGCALMNFTGRPMKGFAFITPVGMDSDEDLAFWIDQALAYNPLAKKSKKRAKKKS
;
A
#
# COMPACT_ATOMS: atom_id res chain seq x y z
N GLY A 1 -5.12 -11.22 4.66
CA GLY A 1 -4.02 -10.35 4.24
C GLY A 1 -3.06 -10.15 5.39
N ILE A 2 -1.77 -9.95 5.10
CA ILE A 2 -0.71 -9.72 6.10
C ILE A 2 -0.32 -8.25 6.05
N CYS A 3 0.01 -7.64 7.19
CA CYS A 3 0.41 -6.24 7.28
C CYS A 3 1.78 -6.13 7.93
N TYR A 4 2.69 -5.40 7.29
CA TYR A 4 4.04 -5.15 7.75
C TYR A 4 4.16 -3.72 8.27
N MET A 5 4.63 -3.63 9.51
CA MET A 5 4.75 -2.37 10.24
C MET A 5 6.24 -2.04 10.41
N VAL A 6 6.60 -0.78 10.15
CA VAL A 6 7.94 -0.23 10.40
C VAL A 6 7.76 1.04 11.23
N ASP A 7 8.45 1.15 12.37
CA ASP A 7 8.29 2.28 13.33
C ASP A 7 6.84 2.51 13.81
N ASP A 8 6.08 1.44 14.07
CA ASP A 8 4.63 1.49 14.37
C ASP A 8 3.75 2.11 13.25
N LYS A 9 4.27 2.19 12.02
CA LYS A 9 3.55 2.69 10.85
C LYS A 9 3.38 1.54 9.88
N MET A 10 2.20 1.43 9.27
CA MET A 10 2.01 0.49 8.18
C MET A 10 2.85 0.94 6.99
N CYS A 11 3.71 0.04 6.51
CA CYS A 11 4.61 0.26 5.39
C CYS A 11 4.09 -0.46 4.15
N VAL A 12 3.90 -1.78 4.25
CA VAL A 12 3.32 -2.61 3.18
C VAL A 12 2.33 -3.63 3.74
N GLY A 13 1.39 -4.08 2.92
CA GLY A 13 0.46 -5.14 3.30
C GLY A 13 -0.01 -5.93 2.09
N THR A 14 -0.29 -7.21 2.27
CA THR A 14 -0.89 -8.05 1.24
C THR A 14 -2.37 -8.20 1.51
N MET A 15 -3.19 -8.15 0.47
CA MET A 15 -4.62 -8.39 0.57
C MET A 15 -5.11 -9.16 -0.64
N ILE A 16 -6.22 -9.87 -0.50
CA ILE A 16 -6.84 -10.58 -1.62
C ILE A 16 -8.05 -9.75 -2.01
N ASN A 17 -8.14 -9.39 -3.29
CA ASN A 17 -9.33 -8.75 -3.81
C ASN A 17 -10.47 -9.77 -3.78
N LYS A 18 -11.59 -9.42 -3.13
CA LYS A 18 -12.74 -10.34 -2.98
C LYS A 18 -13.53 -10.55 -4.27
N GLU A 19 -13.44 -9.62 -5.22
CA GLU A 19 -14.14 -9.75 -6.50
C GLU A 19 -13.35 -10.59 -7.49
N SER A 20 -12.06 -10.30 -7.67
CA SER A 20 -11.21 -11.02 -8.63
C SER A 20 -10.54 -12.27 -8.04
N GLY A 21 -10.45 -12.39 -6.71
CA GLY A 21 -9.73 -13.47 -6.04
C GLY A 21 -8.20 -13.34 -6.09
N GLU A 22 -7.68 -12.25 -6.62
CA GLU A 22 -6.24 -12.06 -6.86
C GLU A 22 -5.52 -11.41 -5.66
N PRO A 23 -4.22 -11.75 -5.45
CA PRO A 23 -3.41 -11.13 -4.42
C PRO A 23 -2.94 -9.73 -4.87
N TYR A 24 -3.19 -8.73 -4.05
CA TYR A 24 -2.79 -7.35 -4.24
C TYR A 24 -1.81 -6.96 -3.16
N LEU A 25 -0.76 -6.23 -3.53
CA LEU A 25 0.15 -5.60 -2.59
C LEU A 25 -0.28 -4.15 -2.39
N MET A 26 -0.45 -3.74 -1.14
CA MET A 26 -0.72 -2.38 -0.71
C MET A 26 0.57 -1.79 -0.17
N ALA A 27 1.14 -0.81 -0.88
CA ALA A 27 2.38 -0.15 -0.49
C ALA A 27 2.13 1.32 -0.14
N ARG A 28 2.65 1.78 1.02
CA ARG A 28 2.51 3.16 1.46
C ARG A 28 3.65 4.03 0.93
N ILE A 29 3.48 4.56 -0.27
CA ILE A 29 4.53 5.34 -0.97
C ILE A 29 4.30 6.86 -0.95
N GLY A 30 3.15 7.34 -0.47
CA GLY A 30 2.80 8.76 -0.50
C GLY A 30 2.15 9.21 -1.81
N GLU A 31 1.46 10.36 -1.78
CA GLU A 31 0.62 10.85 -2.90
C GLU A 31 1.46 11.24 -4.13
N GLU A 32 2.63 11.85 -3.92
CA GLU A 32 3.52 12.27 -5.01
C GLU A 32 4.09 11.08 -5.81
N LEU A 33 4.61 10.07 -5.11
CA LEU A 33 5.13 8.86 -5.75
C LEU A 33 4.01 8.04 -6.38
N PHE A 34 2.82 8.04 -5.77
CA PHE A 34 1.65 7.43 -6.36
C PHE A 34 1.28 8.10 -7.70
N ILE A 35 1.19 9.43 -7.76
CA ILE A 35 0.88 10.17 -9.01
C ILE A 35 1.94 9.91 -10.08
N LYS A 36 3.23 9.83 -9.70
CA LYS A 36 4.32 9.50 -10.64
C LYS A 36 4.20 8.08 -11.19
N ASN A 37 3.78 7.12 -10.38
CA ASN A 37 3.72 5.71 -10.73
C ASN A 37 2.32 5.20 -11.09
N GLN A 38 1.29 6.06 -11.14
CA GLN A 38 -0.09 5.66 -11.46
C GLN A 38 -0.22 5.10 -12.88
N HIS A 39 0.71 5.46 -13.77
CA HIS A 39 0.78 4.94 -15.15
C HIS A 39 1.66 3.70 -15.28
N ARG A 40 2.31 3.24 -14.20
CA ARG A 40 3.13 2.03 -14.21
C ARG A 40 2.22 0.81 -14.28
N LYS A 41 2.65 -0.20 -15.05
CA LYS A 41 1.94 -1.47 -15.21
C LYS A 41 1.68 -2.10 -13.84
N GLY A 42 0.43 -2.48 -13.60
CA GLY A 42 -0.01 -3.11 -12.35
C GLY A 42 -0.27 -2.16 -11.19
N CYS A 43 -0.06 -0.85 -11.34
CA CYS A 43 -0.49 0.13 -10.35
C CYS A 43 -1.99 0.42 -10.51
N ALA A 44 -2.77 0.10 -9.49
CA ALA A 44 -4.21 0.29 -9.42
C ALA A 44 -4.55 1.38 -8.38
N LEU A 45 -5.56 2.18 -8.70
CA LEU A 45 -6.25 3.03 -7.75
C LEU A 45 -7.19 2.16 -6.91
N MET A 46 -7.08 2.20 -5.58
CA MET A 46 -8.14 1.61 -4.76
C MET A 46 -9.39 2.46 -4.85
N ASN A 47 -10.34 2.01 -5.66
CA ASN A 47 -11.68 2.61 -5.70
C ASN A 47 -12.70 1.80 -4.86
N PHE A 48 -12.27 0.72 -4.20
CA PHE A 48 -13.18 -0.30 -3.70
C PHE A 48 -13.97 0.07 -2.44
N THR A 49 -13.49 1.04 -1.65
CA THR A 49 -14.12 1.45 -0.38
C THR A 49 -14.82 2.81 -0.44
N GLY A 50 -15.11 3.33 -1.64
CA GLY A 50 -15.81 4.61 -1.84
C GLY A 50 -15.02 5.87 -1.43
N ARG A 51 -13.80 5.70 -0.88
CA ARG A 51 -12.86 6.79 -0.60
C ARG A 51 -11.46 6.36 -1.06
N PRO A 52 -10.88 7.01 -2.08
CA PRO A 52 -9.51 6.76 -2.47
C PRO A 52 -8.58 7.08 -1.29
N MET A 53 -7.84 6.08 -0.83
CA MET A 53 -6.82 6.29 0.21
C MET A 53 -5.60 6.95 -0.42
N LYS A 54 -5.46 8.25 -0.17
CA LYS A 54 -4.33 9.03 -0.66
C LYS A 54 -3.01 8.48 -0.12
N GLY A 55 -2.04 8.30 -1.01
CA GLY A 55 -0.68 7.87 -0.68
C GLY A 55 -0.46 6.38 -0.47
N PHE A 56 -1.40 5.56 -0.94
CA PHE A 56 -1.22 4.11 -1.04
C PHE A 56 -1.29 3.69 -2.51
N ALA A 57 -0.31 2.91 -2.94
CA ALA A 57 -0.35 2.19 -4.20
C ALA A 57 -0.92 0.80 -3.99
N PHE A 58 -1.77 0.37 -4.91
CA PHE A 58 -2.25 -1.01 -4.98
C PHE A 58 -1.62 -1.66 -6.19
N ILE A 59 -0.87 -2.73 -5.97
CA ILE A 59 -0.11 -3.39 -7.00
C ILE A 59 -0.79 -4.73 -7.26
N THR A 60 -1.25 -4.92 -8.49
CA THR A 60 -1.80 -6.20 -8.96
C THR A 60 -0.67 -7.21 -9.16
N PRO A 61 -0.96 -8.52 -9.29
CA PRO A 61 0.08 -9.53 -9.53
C PRO A 61 1.02 -9.17 -10.69
N VAL A 62 0.49 -8.56 -11.74
CA VAL A 62 1.25 -8.13 -12.93
C VAL A 62 2.28 -7.03 -12.62
N GLY A 63 2.07 -6.22 -11.58
CA GLY A 63 3.00 -5.17 -11.16
C GLY A 63 3.99 -5.60 -10.08
N MET A 64 3.94 -6.87 -9.66
CA MET A 64 4.87 -7.52 -8.71
C MET A 64 5.29 -8.91 -9.20
N ASP A 65 5.27 -9.12 -10.52
CA ASP A 65 5.57 -10.40 -11.16
C ASP A 65 7.06 -10.76 -11.05
N SER A 66 7.92 -9.74 -10.96
CA SER A 66 9.36 -9.88 -10.74
C SER A 66 9.77 -9.45 -9.33
N ASP A 67 10.86 -10.04 -8.83
CA ASP A 67 11.47 -9.64 -7.57
C ASP A 67 11.92 -8.16 -7.60
N GLU A 68 12.33 -7.67 -8.77
CA GLU A 68 12.76 -6.28 -8.98
C GLU A 68 11.58 -5.30 -8.83
N ASP A 69 10.42 -5.64 -9.41
CA ASP A 69 9.22 -4.83 -9.25
C ASP A 69 8.72 -4.86 -7.80
N LEU A 70 8.73 -6.03 -7.16
CA LEU A 70 8.36 -6.16 -5.76
C LEU A 70 9.29 -5.34 -4.85
N ALA A 71 10.61 -5.48 -5.04
CA ALA A 71 11.61 -4.74 -4.29
C ALA A 71 11.45 -3.23 -4.49
N PHE A 72 11.21 -2.78 -5.73
CA PHE A 72 10.94 -1.38 -6.02
C PHE A 72 9.79 -0.83 -5.16
N TRP A 73 8.64 -1.52 -5.08
CA TRP A 73 7.52 -1.03 -4.27
C TRP A 73 7.81 -1.02 -2.77
N ILE A 74 8.56 -2.01 -2.28
CA ILE A 74 8.98 -2.10 -0.88
C ILE A 74 9.94 -0.94 -0.55
N ASP A 75 10.94 -0.70 -1.39
CA ASP A 75 11.91 0.38 -1.21
C ASP A 75 11.24 1.75 -1.21
N GLN A 76 10.27 1.96 -2.10
CA GLN A 76 9.50 3.20 -2.14
C GLN A 76 8.67 3.39 -0.86
N ALA A 77 8.11 2.31 -0.29
CA ALA A 77 7.36 2.37 0.95
C ALA A 77 8.26 2.60 2.18
N LEU A 78 9.45 2.01 2.18
CA LEU A 78 10.47 2.22 3.21
C LEU A 78 11.01 3.65 3.17
N ALA A 79 11.33 4.16 1.99
CA ALA A 79 11.78 5.54 1.80
C ALA A 79 10.72 6.57 2.26
N TYR A 80 9.43 6.25 2.12
CA TYR A 80 8.34 7.09 2.59
C TYR A 80 8.03 6.93 4.09
N ASN A 81 8.45 5.82 4.74
CA ASN A 81 8.11 5.54 6.14
C ASN A 81 8.54 6.63 7.15
N PRO A 82 9.70 7.31 7.00
CA PRO A 82 10.06 8.45 7.86
C PRO A 82 9.05 9.61 7.76
N LEU A 83 8.59 9.91 6.54
CA LEU A 83 7.63 10.98 6.23
C LEU A 83 6.19 10.63 6.63
N ALA A 84 5.89 9.34 6.70
CA ALA A 84 4.57 8.85 7.06
C ALA A 84 4.17 9.28 8.49
N LYS A 85 2.97 9.87 8.63
CA LYS A 85 2.38 10.12 9.95
C LYS A 85 1.95 8.80 10.59
N LYS A 86 2.30 8.59 11.87
CA LYS A 86 1.77 7.49 12.67
C LYS A 86 0.24 7.62 12.73
N SER A 87 -0.48 6.52 12.54
CA SER A 87 -1.93 6.50 12.72
C SER A 87 -2.24 6.79 14.20
N LYS A 88 -3.22 7.68 14.46
CA LYS A 88 -3.70 7.91 15.83
C LYS A 88 -4.14 6.56 16.41
N LYS A 89 -3.57 6.14 17.55
CA LYS A 89 -4.04 4.96 18.26
C LYS A 89 -5.52 5.17 18.56
N ARG A 90 -6.37 4.23 18.14
CA ARG A 90 -7.79 4.24 18.51
C ARG A 90 -7.84 4.17 20.04
N ALA A 91 -8.45 5.16 20.69
CA ALA A 91 -8.71 5.10 22.11
C ALA A 91 -9.54 3.84 22.38
N LYS A 92 -9.06 2.97 23.30
CA LYS A 92 -9.85 1.82 23.75
C LYS A 92 -11.17 2.39 24.31
N LYS A 93 -12.30 2.06 23.69
CA LYS A 93 -13.60 2.20 24.37
C LYS A 93 -13.49 1.35 25.64
N LYS A 94 -13.60 1.98 26.81
CA LYS A 94 -13.82 1.24 28.05
C LYS A 94 -15.13 0.46 27.86
N SER A 95 -15.04 -0.86 27.91
CA SER A 95 -16.19 -1.74 28.09
C SER A 95 -16.77 -1.57 29.48
#